data_AF-A0A5C0ZPE5-F1
#
_entry.id   AF-A0A5C0ZPE5-F1
#
_cell.length_a   1.000
_cell.length_b   1.000
_cell.length_c   1.000
_cell.angle_alpha   90.00
_cell.angle_beta   90.00
_cell.angle_gamma   90.00
#
_symmetry.space_group_name_H-M   'P 1'
#
loop_
_entity.id
_entity.type
_entity.pdbx_description
1 polymer ?
#
loop_
_entity_poly.entity_id
_entity_poly.type
_entity_poly.pdbx_seq_one_letter_code
_entity_poly.pdbx_strand_id
1 'polypeptide(L)'
;MDYNLVIQLLSELRQYEQEMNRSPDNIHSFATWLINKRDFNDAADESLFMRINWHGKDRGGKAHYNASHLITAVGRHKMNYIRQALDGTAFDTYDEFAFMLSLVFKGNYSPSKLIETHLQLKPTGIEVIRRLLKKQLVEQTPSETDKRAKVLSATTLGKQAFYLALQRINKVTDLIMSPLSEKERLVLLSLLQKLDQRHRPIYSLDKKSSFDELISMFESDNPQYSDPKNEK
;
A
#
# COMPACT_ATOMS: atom_id res chain seq x y z
N MET A 1 -2.59 -19.53 -45.20
CA MET A 1 -2.53 -18.74 -43.95
C MET A 1 -3.54 -19.32 -42.99
N ASP A 2 -3.19 -19.47 -41.72
CA ASP A 2 -4.11 -19.92 -40.69
C ASP A 2 -5.00 -18.73 -40.28
N TYR A 3 -6.31 -18.83 -40.56
CA TYR A 3 -7.29 -17.78 -40.29
C TYR A 3 -8.08 -18.01 -39.00
N ASN A 4 -7.75 -19.04 -38.22
CA ASN A 4 -8.49 -19.39 -37.01
C ASN A 4 -8.53 -18.23 -36.00
N LEU A 5 -7.42 -17.49 -35.87
CA LEU A 5 -7.36 -16.32 -34.99
C LEU A 5 -8.31 -15.19 -35.44
N VAL A 6 -8.43 -14.97 -36.75
CA VAL A 6 -9.33 -13.93 -37.29
C VAL A 6 -10.78 -14.31 -37.05
N ILE A 7 -11.12 -15.59 -37.24
CA ILE A 7 -12.46 -16.12 -36.96
C ILE A 7 -12.80 -15.94 -35.48
N GLN A 8 -11.86 -16.25 -34.59
CA GLN A 8 -12.04 -16.07 -33.15
C GLN A 8 -12.25 -14.59 -32.78
N LEU A 9 -11.46 -13.66 -33.34
CA LEU A 9 -11.63 -12.24 -33.09
C LEU A 9 -12.99 -11.71 -33.57
N LEU A 10 -13.50 -12.22 -34.70
CA LEU A 10 -14.83 -11.86 -35.19
C LEU A 10 -15.95 -12.38 -34.29
N SER A 11 -15.82 -13.58 -33.73
CA SER A 11 -16.78 -14.09 -32.75
C SER A 11 -16.80 -13.26 -31.46
N GLU A 12 -15.62 -12.85 -30.98
CA GLU A 12 -15.50 -12.01 -29.79
C GLU A 12 -16.06 -10.61 -30.03
N LEU A 13 -15.84 -10.04 -31.23
CA LEU A 13 -16.40 -8.75 -31.63
C LEU A 13 -17.93 -8.78 -31.66
N ARG A 14 -18.52 -9.84 -32.20
CA ARG A 14 -19.97 -10.02 -32.19
C ARG A 14 -20.54 -10.06 -30.77
N GLN A 15 -19.84 -10.70 -29.84
CA GLN A 15 -20.26 -10.77 -28.45
C GLN A 15 -20.12 -9.41 -27.74
N TYR A 16 -19.07 -8.64 -28.02
CA TYR A 16 -18.95 -7.26 -27.55
C TYR A 16 -20.18 -6.43 -27.94
N GLU A 17 -20.58 -6.51 -29.21
CA GLU A 17 -21.70 -5.75 -29.75
C GLU A 17 -23.04 -6.11 -29.10
N GLN A 18 -23.22 -7.39 -28.77
CA GLN A 18 -24.40 -7.89 -28.07
C GLN A 18 -24.45 -7.42 -26.61
N GLU A 19 -23.33 -7.49 -25.89
CA GLU A 19 -23.26 -7.12 -24.47
C GLU A 19 -23.32 -5.59 -24.26
N MET A 20 -22.62 -4.83 -25.09
CA MET A 20 -22.53 -3.38 -24.97
C MET A 20 -23.62 -2.64 -25.75
N ASN A 21 -24.42 -3.38 -26.53
CA ASN A 21 -25.44 -2.86 -27.44
C ASN A 21 -24.91 -1.75 -28.38
N ARG A 22 -23.63 -1.85 -28.75
CA ARG A 22 -22.92 -0.91 -29.64
C ARG A 22 -21.63 -1.53 -30.17
N SER A 23 -21.16 -1.07 -31.33
CA SER A 23 -19.82 -1.39 -31.83
C SER A 23 -18.73 -0.69 -31.00
N PRO A 24 -17.54 -1.29 -30.89
CA PRO A 24 -16.43 -0.65 -30.18
C PRO A 24 -15.97 0.60 -30.94
N ASP A 25 -15.72 1.67 -30.20
CA ASP A 25 -15.30 2.96 -30.76
C ASP A 25 -13.92 2.85 -31.46
N ASN A 26 -13.08 1.93 -30.99
CA ASN A 26 -11.78 1.63 -31.59
C ASN A 26 -11.25 0.26 -31.10
N ILE A 27 -10.12 -0.18 -31.66
CA ILE A 27 -9.47 -1.44 -31.27
C ILE A 27 -9.09 -1.48 -29.78
N HIS A 28 -8.79 -0.33 -29.17
CA HIS A 28 -8.40 -0.23 -27.77
C HIS A 28 -9.59 -0.49 -26.82
N SER A 29 -10.78 0.05 -27.12
CA SER A 29 -11.99 -0.25 -26.35
C SER A 29 -12.40 -1.73 -26.46
N PHE A 30 -12.23 -2.33 -27.65
CA PHE A 30 -12.47 -3.76 -27.85
C PHE A 30 -11.45 -4.62 -27.09
N ALA A 31 -10.16 -4.30 -27.17
CA ALA A 31 -9.11 -5.01 -26.45
C ALA A 31 -9.27 -4.92 -24.93
N THR A 32 -9.69 -3.74 -24.43
CA THR A 32 -9.95 -3.53 -23.00
C THR A 32 -11.11 -4.40 -22.52
N TRP A 33 -12.21 -4.45 -23.26
CA TRP A 33 -13.31 -5.37 -22.95
C TRP A 33 -12.88 -6.84 -23.04
N LEU A 34 -12.09 -7.22 -24.05
CA LEU A 34 -11.62 -8.60 -24.21
C LEU A 34 -10.73 -9.04 -23.03
N ILE A 35 -9.89 -8.14 -22.52
CA ILE A 35 -9.07 -8.36 -21.33
C ILE A 35 -9.96 -8.48 -20.09
N ASN A 36 -10.90 -7.55 -19.89
CA ASN A 36 -11.80 -7.57 -18.74
C ASN A 36 -12.77 -8.76 -18.75
N LYS A 37 -13.20 -9.22 -19.93
CA LYS A 37 -13.99 -10.44 -20.11
C LYS A 37 -13.17 -11.70 -19.79
N ARG A 38 -11.85 -11.67 -20.05
CA ARG A 38 -10.92 -12.73 -19.64
C ARG A 38 -10.57 -12.69 -18.15
N ASP A 39 -10.68 -11.54 -17.49
CA ASP A 39 -10.62 -11.46 -16.02
C ASP A 39 -11.81 -12.17 -15.33
N PHE A 40 -12.84 -12.57 -16.09
CA PHE A 40 -13.92 -13.47 -15.65
C PHE A 40 -13.76 -14.93 -16.12
N ASN A 41 -12.66 -15.31 -16.77
CA ASN A 41 -12.42 -16.68 -17.26
C ASN A 41 -11.01 -17.19 -16.91
N ASP A 42 -10.97 -18.17 -16.00
CA ASP A 42 -9.88 -18.92 -15.33
C ASP A 42 -8.51 -19.16 -16.05
N ALA A 43 -8.36 -18.96 -17.36
CA ALA A 43 -7.14 -19.36 -18.08
C ALA A 43 -5.92 -18.44 -17.84
N ALA A 44 -6.14 -17.14 -17.56
CA ALA A 44 -5.06 -16.22 -17.19
C ALA A 44 -4.55 -16.48 -15.77
N ASP A 45 -5.47 -16.83 -14.86
CA ASP A 45 -5.16 -17.24 -13.49
C ASP A 45 -4.46 -18.61 -13.47
N GLU A 46 -4.84 -19.56 -14.31
CA GLU A 46 -4.16 -20.86 -14.41
C GLU A 46 -2.72 -20.71 -14.94
N SER A 47 -2.50 -19.87 -15.96
CA SER A 47 -1.16 -19.56 -16.47
C SER A 47 -0.27 -18.86 -15.43
N LEU A 48 -0.81 -17.90 -14.69
CA LEU A 48 -0.09 -17.22 -13.61
C LEU A 48 0.19 -18.17 -12.44
N PHE A 49 -0.82 -18.95 -12.04
CA PHE A 49 -0.73 -19.99 -11.01
C PHE A 49 0.35 -20.99 -11.39
N MET A 50 0.44 -21.44 -12.64
CA MET A 50 1.49 -22.36 -13.10
C MET A 50 2.88 -21.72 -13.07
N ARG A 51 3.01 -20.45 -13.47
CA ARG A 51 4.30 -19.74 -13.57
C ARG A 51 4.90 -19.31 -12.23
N ILE A 52 4.07 -19.01 -11.22
CA ILE A 52 4.55 -18.58 -9.90
C ILE A 52 4.77 -19.81 -9.03
N ASN A 53 5.95 -19.91 -8.40
CA ASN A 53 6.22 -20.93 -7.41
C ASN A 53 6.20 -20.35 -5.99
N TRP A 54 5.67 -21.08 -5.02
CA TRP A 54 5.67 -20.71 -3.60
C TRP A 54 5.87 -21.93 -2.72
N HIS A 55 6.23 -21.69 -1.46
CA HIS A 55 6.50 -22.79 -0.55
C HIS A 55 5.24 -23.65 -0.36
N GLY A 56 5.37 -24.93 -0.69
CA GLY A 56 4.33 -25.92 -0.47
C GLY A 56 3.23 -25.90 -1.52
N LYS A 57 3.44 -25.25 -2.68
CA LYS A 57 2.49 -25.22 -3.80
C LYS A 57 1.90 -26.61 -4.11
N ASP A 58 2.75 -27.63 -4.23
CA ASP A 58 2.32 -29.00 -4.55
C ASP A 58 1.88 -29.82 -3.32
N ARG A 59 1.85 -29.20 -2.12
CA ARG A 59 1.55 -29.84 -0.83
C ARG A 59 0.45 -29.11 -0.05
N GLY A 60 -0.39 -28.33 -0.74
CA GLY A 60 -1.52 -27.61 -0.13
C GLY A 60 -1.17 -26.26 0.52
N GLY A 61 0.02 -25.73 0.26
CA GLY A 61 0.42 -24.38 0.69
C GLY A 61 -0.40 -23.31 -0.03
N LYS A 62 -0.93 -22.34 0.72
CA LYS A 62 -1.79 -21.28 0.16
C LYS A 62 -0.96 -20.07 -0.31
N ALA A 63 -1.24 -19.59 -1.52
CA ALA A 63 -0.53 -18.46 -2.13
C ALA A 63 -0.63 -17.18 -1.28
N HIS A 64 -1.79 -16.90 -0.67
CA HIS A 64 -1.98 -15.68 0.14
C HIS A 64 -1.12 -15.66 1.42
N TYR A 65 -0.85 -16.82 2.06
CA TYR A 65 0.08 -16.87 3.20
C TYR A 65 1.51 -16.56 2.77
N ASN A 66 1.93 -17.07 1.61
CA ASN A 66 3.25 -16.76 1.05
C ASN A 66 3.36 -15.28 0.66
N ALA A 67 2.32 -14.70 0.06
CA ALA A 67 2.27 -13.26 -0.24
C ALA A 67 2.36 -12.41 1.04
N SER A 68 1.62 -12.76 2.09
CA SER A 68 1.68 -12.10 3.40
C SER A 68 3.09 -12.18 4.03
N HIS A 69 3.72 -13.35 3.94
CA HIS A 69 5.11 -13.53 4.38
C HIS A 69 6.08 -12.62 3.60
N LEU A 70 5.91 -12.53 2.28
CA LEU A 70 6.73 -11.66 1.42
C LEU A 70 6.53 -10.18 1.73
N ILE A 71 5.30 -9.73 2.03
CA ILE A 71 5.04 -8.35 2.50
C ILE A 71 5.88 -8.05 3.75
N THR A 72 5.91 -9.00 4.70
CA THR A 72 6.73 -8.88 5.91
C THR A 72 8.23 -8.86 5.59
N ALA A 73 8.70 -9.77 4.73
CA ALA A 73 10.10 -9.88 4.36
C ALA A 73 10.62 -8.62 3.63
N VAL A 74 9.88 -8.15 2.61
CA VAL A 74 10.21 -6.92 1.86
C VAL A 74 10.20 -5.71 2.80
N GLY A 75 9.23 -5.63 3.72
CA GLY A 75 9.21 -4.61 4.77
C GLY A 75 10.48 -4.61 5.61
N ARG A 76 10.96 -5.79 6.04
CA ARG A 76 12.21 -5.94 6.80
C ARG A 76 13.44 -5.55 5.98
N HIS A 77 13.52 -5.95 4.71
CA HIS A 77 14.60 -5.52 3.82
C HIS A 77 14.64 -3.99 3.70
N LYS A 78 13.49 -3.35 3.47
CA LYS A 78 13.38 -1.89 3.41
C LYS A 78 13.87 -1.24 4.71
N MET A 79 13.45 -1.75 5.88
CA MET A 79 13.88 -1.19 7.17
C MET A 79 15.38 -1.35 7.42
N ASN A 80 15.98 -2.47 7.00
CA ASN A 80 17.43 -2.66 7.10
C ASN A 80 18.22 -1.69 6.24
N TYR A 81 17.76 -1.42 5.02
CA TYR A 81 18.39 -0.43 4.14
C TYR A 81 18.18 1.00 4.64
N ILE A 82 16.99 1.31 5.17
CA ILE A 82 16.73 2.61 5.81
C ILE A 82 17.68 2.86 6.97
N ARG A 83 17.96 1.86 7.82
CA ARG A 83 18.93 2.01 8.90
C ARG A 83 20.27 2.51 8.38
N GLN A 84 20.81 1.84 7.35
CA GLN A 84 22.06 2.24 6.69
C GLN A 84 21.96 3.61 6.02
N ALA A 85 20.80 3.97 5.48
CA ALA A 85 20.58 5.28 4.85
C ALA A 85 20.50 6.42 5.86
N LEU A 86 20.04 6.14 7.09
CA LEU A 86 19.96 7.12 8.18
C LEU A 86 21.27 7.28 8.95
N ASP A 87 22.22 6.35 8.83
CA ASP A 87 23.54 6.46 9.46
C ASP A 87 24.23 7.78 9.07
N GLY A 88 24.57 8.58 10.08
CA GLY A 88 25.18 9.90 9.93
C GLY A 88 24.19 11.03 9.58
N THR A 89 22.88 10.77 9.58
CA THR A 89 21.83 11.79 9.46
C THR A 89 21.34 12.25 10.85
N ALA A 90 20.46 13.26 10.88
CA ALA A 90 19.85 13.72 12.12
C ALA A 90 18.70 12.82 12.64
N PHE A 91 18.31 11.79 11.88
CA PHE A 91 17.17 10.91 12.21
C PHE A 91 17.65 9.57 12.73
N ASP A 92 17.10 9.12 13.85
CA ASP A 92 17.45 7.82 14.43
C ASP A 92 16.55 6.71 13.90
N THR A 93 15.33 7.06 13.49
CA THR A 93 14.33 6.10 13.03
C THR A 93 13.64 6.59 11.76
N TYR A 94 13.07 5.64 11.00
CA TYR A 94 12.25 5.97 9.85
C TYR A 94 11.02 6.80 10.24
N ASP A 95 10.43 6.57 11.42
CA ASP A 95 9.27 7.32 11.90
C ASP A 95 9.59 8.80 12.11
N GLU A 96 10.78 9.15 12.60
CA GLU A 96 11.22 10.55 12.70
C GLU A 96 11.30 11.21 11.32
N PHE A 97 11.90 10.51 10.35
CA PHE A 97 11.96 10.96 8.97
C PHE A 97 10.55 11.09 8.34
N ALA A 98 9.66 10.12 8.56
CA ALA A 98 8.31 10.11 8.03
C ALA A 98 7.44 11.24 8.62
N PHE A 99 7.61 11.54 9.91
CA PHE A 99 6.95 12.68 10.55
C PHE A 99 7.42 13.99 9.92
N MET A 100 8.73 14.14 9.70
CA MET A 100 9.28 15.28 8.98
C MET A 100 8.79 15.38 7.54
N LEU A 101 8.69 14.26 6.81
CA LEU A 101 8.14 14.22 5.45
C LEU A 101 6.76 14.88 5.40
N SER A 102 5.85 14.49 6.30
CA SER A 102 4.51 15.09 6.38
C SER A 102 4.58 16.58 6.73
N LEU A 103 5.39 16.97 7.71
CA LEU A 103 5.50 18.38 8.12
C LEU A 103 6.11 19.27 7.03
N VAL A 104 7.02 18.73 6.20
CA VAL A 104 7.68 19.47 5.12
C VAL A 104 6.76 19.62 3.91
N PHE A 105 6.05 18.56 3.50
CA PHE A 105 5.26 18.58 2.26
C PHE A 105 3.77 18.91 2.45
N LYS A 106 3.18 18.57 3.60
CA LYS A 106 1.75 18.79 3.88
C LYS A 106 1.51 19.94 4.87
N GLY A 107 2.57 20.49 5.45
CA GLY A 107 2.51 21.62 6.37
C GLY A 107 2.23 21.20 7.82
N ASN A 108 1.61 22.09 8.58
CA ASN A 108 1.53 21.97 10.02
C ASN A 108 0.48 20.94 10.46
N TYR A 109 0.78 20.17 11.51
CA TYR A 109 -0.13 19.17 12.08
C TYR A 109 -0.33 19.35 13.58
N SER A 110 -1.53 19.05 14.09
CA SER A 110 -1.64 18.77 15.53
C SER A 110 -0.88 17.46 15.86
N PRO A 111 -0.29 17.33 17.06
CA PRO A 111 0.40 16.10 17.46
C PRO A 111 -0.43 14.84 17.24
N SER A 112 -1.71 14.86 17.64
CA SER A 112 -2.61 13.72 17.48
C SER A 112 -2.83 13.36 16.01
N LYS A 113 -3.05 14.36 15.14
CA LYS A 113 -3.32 14.10 13.72
C LYS A 113 -2.07 13.59 13.00
N LEU A 114 -0.89 14.08 13.37
CA LEU A 114 0.37 13.57 12.82
C LEU A 114 0.56 12.08 13.15
N ILE A 115 0.35 11.70 14.41
CA ILE A 115 0.45 10.31 14.89
C ILE A 115 -0.57 9.41 14.17
N GLU A 116 -1.82 9.86 14.05
CA GLU A 116 -2.89 9.12 13.38
C GLU A 116 -2.60 8.90 11.89
N THR A 117 -2.13 9.95 11.20
CA THR A 117 -1.79 9.91 9.76
C THR A 117 -0.70 8.87 9.45
N HIS A 118 0.18 8.60 10.42
CA HIS A 118 1.27 7.63 10.30
C HIS A 118 0.96 6.26 10.92
N LEU A 119 -0.31 5.98 11.22
CA LEU A 119 -0.77 4.70 11.76
C LEU A 119 -0.03 4.27 13.04
N GLN A 120 0.37 5.25 13.87
CA GLN A 120 1.14 5.00 15.09
C GLN A 120 0.25 4.90 16.34
N LEU A 121 0.67 4.04 17.26
CA LEU A 121 0.15 4.06 18.63
C LEU A 121 0.53 5.40 19.29
N LYS A 122 -0.40 5.94 20.10
CA LYS A 122 -0.23 7.24 20.75
C LYS A 122 1.07 7.35 21.56
N PRO A 123 1.44 6.39 22.43
CA PRO A 123 2.70 6.49 23.18
C PRO A 123 3.94 6.53 22.27
N THR A 124 3.98 5.67 21.24
CA THR A 124 5.10 5.61 20.28
C THR A 124 5.23 6.92 19.51
N GLY A 125 4.12 7.44 18.99
CA GLY A 125 4.09 8.69 18.24
C GLY A 125 4.46 9.91 19.08
N ILE A 126 4.04 9.97 20.35
CA ILE A 126 4.45 11.04 21.29
C ILE A 126 5.96 11.01 21.49
N GLU A 127 6.54 9.81 21.65
CA GLU A 127 7.98 9.66 21.85
C GLU A 127 8.79 10.07 20.61
N VAL A 128 8.31 9.76 19.39
CA VAL A 128 8.89 10.26 18.14
C VAL A 128 8.88 11.80 18.10
N ILE A 129 7.74 12.42 18.41
CA ILE A 129 7.62 13.90 18.46
C ILE A 129 8.57 14.48 19.49
N ARG A 130 8.65 13.88 20.68
CA ARG A 130 9.55 14.34 21.76
C ARG A 130 11.01 14.34 21.31
N ARG A 131 11.46 13.31 20.60
CA ARG A 131 12.82 13.25 20.05
C ARG A 131 13.06 14.32 18.99
N LEU A 132 12.12 14.53 18.08
CA LEU A 132 12.21 15.59 17.07
C LEU A 132 12.27 17.01 17.67
N LEU A 133 11.46 17.28 18.70
CA LEU A 133 11.49 18.53 19.46
C LEU A 133 12.84 18.70 20.19
N LYS A 134 13.34 17.64 20.84
CA LYS A 134 14.64 17.66 21.53
C LYS A 134 15.79 17.97 20.56
N LYS A 135 15.71 17.46 19.33
CA LYS A 135 16.68 17.73 18.25
C LYS A 135 16.45 19.06 17.53
N GLN A 136 15.44 19.84 17.92
CA GLN A 136 15.06 21.11 17.29
C GLN A 136 14.74 21.00 15.78
N LEU A 137 14.39 19.81 15.31
CA LEU A 137 13.97 19.57 13.91
C LEU A 137 12.50 19.98 13.70
N VAL A 138 11.72 19.91 14.77
CA VAL A 138 10.33 20.34 14.84
C VAL A 138 10.20 21.38 15.94
N GLU A 139 9.29 22.32 15.77
CA GLU A 139 8.87 23.25 16.81
C GLU A 139 7.37 23.08 17.07
N GLN A 140 6.92 23.55 18.24
CA GLN A 140 5.53 23.52 18.63
C GLN A 140 5.04 24.91 19.00
N THR A 141 4.03 25.40 18.30
CA THR A 141 3.44 26.73 18.49
C THR A 141 1.93 26.63 18.78
N PRO A 142 1.32 27.64 19.43
CA PRO A 142 -0.14 27.74 19.51
C PRO A 142 -0.76 27.79 18.10
N SER A 143 -1.93 27.18 17.92
CA SER A 143 -2.65 27.30 16.64
C SER A 143 -3.09 28.75 16.41
N GLU A 144 -3.02 29.18 15.16
CA GLU A 144 -3.52 30.49 14.73
C GLU A 144 -5.05 30.60 14.91
N THR A 145 -5.76 29.48 14.80
CA THR A 145 -7.23 29.40 14.89
C THR A 145 -7.74 29.11 16.31
N ASP A 146 -6.94 28.45 17.14
CA ASP A 146 -7.27 28.14 18.54
C ASP A 146 -6.00 28.16 19.39
N LYS A 147 -5.82 29.22 20.18
CA LYS A 147 -4.63 29.38 21.04
C LYS A 147 -4.51 28.30 22.12
N ARG A 148 -5.57 27.51 22.38
CA ARG A 148 -5.55 26.35 23.28
C ARG A 148 -4.97 25.10 22.60
N ALA A 149 -5.04 25.04 21.26
CA ALA A 149 -4.47 23.97 20.47
C ALA A 149 -2.99 24.25 20.16
N LYS A 150 -2.20 23.17 20.05
CA LYS A 150 -0.80 23.24 19.64
C LYS A 150 -0.61 22.58 18.29
N VAL A 151 0.26 23.16 17.47
CA VAL A 151 0.58 22.67 16.13
C VAL A 151 2.09 22.46 16.03
N LEU A 152 2.49 21.44 15.29
CA LEU A 152 3.87 21.11 14.97
C LEU A 152 4.20 21.64 13.59
N SER A 153 5.37 22.26 13.45
CA SER A 153 5.95 22.72 12.19
C SER A 153 7.42 22.28 12.08
N ALA A 154 7.88 22.05 10.85
CA ALA A 154 9.30 21.77 10.59
C ALA A 154 10.11 23.08 10.68
N THR A 155 11.16 23.08 11.49
CA THR A 155 12.08 24.23 11.59
C THR A 155 12.95 24.33 10.33
N THR A 156 13.66 25.45 10.15
CA THR A 156 14.65 25.57 9.06
C THR A 156 15.72 24.48 9.15
N LEU A 157 16.23 24.21 10.36
CA LEU A 157 17.17 23.12 10.62
C LEU A 157 16.57 21.76 10.25
N GLY A 158 15.32 21.52 10.66
CA GLY A 158 14.57 20.31 10.33
C GLY A 158 14.44 20.08 8.83
N LYS A 159 14.07 21.12 8.07
CA LYS A 159 13.96 21.07 6.61
C LYS A 159 15.30 20.73 5.95
N GLN A 160 16.39 21.37 6.38
CA GLN A 160 17.73 21.09 5.86
C GLN A 160 18.14 19.63 6.13
N ALA A 161 18.00 19.17 7.38
CA ALA A 161 18.27 17.79 7.76
C ALA A 161 17.41 16.78 6.98
N PHE A 162 16.13 17.11 6.77
CA PHE A 162 15.20 16.30 5.99
C PHE A 162 15.68 16.13 4.55
N TYR A 163 16.02 17.21 3.83
CA TYR A 163 16.45 17.12 2.44
C TYR A 163 17.77 16.36 2.26
N LEU A 164 18.69 16.45 3.23
CA LEU A 164 19.92 15.65 3.24
C LEU A 164 19.63 14.15 3.37
N ALA A 165 18.72 13.77 4.26
CA ALA A 165 18.32 12.36 4.43
C ALA A 165 17.46 11.84 3.26
N LEU A 166 16.62 12.70 2.67
CA LEU A 166 15.68 12.34 1.60
C LEU A 166 16.38 11.68 0.41
N GLN A 167 17.54 12.20 0.00
CA GLN A 167 18.29 11.63 -1.12
C GLN A 167 18.69 10.17 -0.88
N ARG A 168 19.13 9.83 0.34
CA ARG A 168 19.51 8.46 0.70
C ARG A 168 18.29 7.56 0.83
N ILE A 169 17.20 8.06 1.40
CA ILE A 169 15.95 7.30 1.53
C ILE A 169 15.29 7.03 0.17
N ASN A 170 15.37 7.97 -0.78
CA ASN A 170 14.89 7.74 -2.15
C ASN A 170 15.67 6.63 -2.83
N LYS A 171 17.01 6.60 -2.68
CA LYS A 171 17.82 5.48 -3.19
C LYS A 171 17.41 4.14 -2.59
N VAL A 172 17.04 4.08 -1.31
CA VAL A 172 16.52 2.84 -0.70
C VAL A 172 15.21 2.40 -1.38
N THR A 173 14.33 3.36 -1.67
CA THR A 173 13.06 3.10 -2.37
C THR A 173 13.33 2.57 -3.77
N ASP A 174 14.24 3.19 -4.51
CA ASP A 174 14.62 2.75 -5.85
C ASP A 174 15.24 1.35 -5.83
N LEU A 175 16.13 1.05 -4.87
CA LEU A 175 16.75 -0.27 -4.75
C LEU A 175 15.72 -1.37 -4.49
N ILE A 176 14.80 -1.16 -3.54
CA ILE A 176 13.76 -2.14 -3.22
C ILE A 176 12.81 -2.37 -4.40
N MET A 177 12.50 -1.33 -5.16
CA MET A 177 11.59 -1.40 -6.31
C MET A 177 12.28 -1.75 -7.64
N SER A 178 13.62 -1.78 -7.66
CA SER A 178 14.43 -1.97 -8.87
C SER A 178 14.13 -3.25 -9.65
N PRO A 179 13.78 -4.40 -9.04
CA PRO A 179 13.49 -5.61 -9.80
C PRO A 179 12.18 -5.53 -10.60
N LEU A 180 11.32 -4.56 -10.30
CA LEU A 180 10.02 -4.38 -10.97
C LEU A 180 10.13 -3.37 -12.10
N SER A 181 9.53 -3.68 -13.25
CA SER A 181 9.25 -2.72 -14.32
C SER A 181 8.25 -1.64 -13.85
N GLU A 182 8.13 -0.55 -14.59
CA GLU A 182 7.18 0.52 -14.27
C GLU A 182 5.73 0.02 -14.19
N LYS A 183 5.32 -0.83 -15.14
CA LYS A 183 4.00 -1.45 -15.12
C LYS A 183 3.78 -2.32 -13.88
N GLU A 184 4.76 -3.14 -13.51
CA GLU A 184 4.67 -3.98 -12.31
C GLU A 184 4.62 -3.16 -11.02
N ARG A 185 5.34 -2.02 -10.96
CA ARG A 185 5.26 -1.09 -9.82
C ARG A 185 3.87 -0.49 -9.67
N LEU A 186 3.22 -0.12 -10.78
CA LEU A 186 1.84 0.40 -10.76
C LEU A 186 0.83 -0.68 -10.34
N VAL A 187 1.00 -1.92 -10.80
CA VAL A 187 0.17 -3.06 -10.36
C VAL A 187 0.38 -3.32 -8.87
N LEU A 188 1.63 -3.34 -8.38
CA LEU A 188 1.91 -3.50 -6.96
C LEU A 188 1.28 -2.38 -6.13
N LEU A 189 1.39 -1.12 -6.60
CA LEU A 189 0.79 0.03 -5.92
C LEU A 189 -0.73 -0.12 -5.81
N SER A 190 -1.42 -0.50 -6.89
CA SER A 190 -2.88 -0.66 -6.86
C SER A 190 -3.31 -1.78 -5.92
N LEU A 191 -2.58 -2.91 -5.89
CA LEU A 191 -2.84 -4.02 -4.97
C LEU A 191 -2.62 -3.61 -3.50
N LEU A 192 -1.52 -2.91 -3.20
CA LEU A 192 -1.24 -2.41 -1.85
C LEU A 192 -2.27 -1.36 -1.40
N GLN A 193 -2.72 -0.48 -2.30
CA GLN A 193 -3.80 0.47 -2.01
C GLN A 193 -5.12 -0.23 -1.72
N LYS A 194 -5.45 -1.29 -2.47
CA LYS A 194 -6.66 -2.10 -2.23
C LYS A 194 -6.63 -2.75 -0.84
N LEU A 195 -5.47 -3.26 -0.41
CA LEU A 195 -5.28 -3.78 0.95
C LEU A 195 -5.45 -2.66 1.99
N ASP A 196 -4.72 -1.56 1.84
CA ASP A 196 -4.74 -0.43 2.80
C ASP A 196 -6.13 0.18 2.96
N GLN A 197 -6.86 0.41 1.85
CA GLN A 197 -8.20 1.02 1.86
C GLN A 197 -9.18 0.25 2.75
N ARG A 198 -9.07 -1.08 2.82
CA ARG A 198 -9.92 -1.92 3.67
C ARG A 198 -9.55 -1.85 5.14
N HIS A 199 -8.28 -1.69 5.47
CA HIS A 199 -7.82 -1.61 6.88
C HIS A 199 -7.93 -0.21 7.47
N ARG A 200 -7.91 0.84 6.65
CA ARG A 200 -7.87 2.23 7.10
C ARG A 200 -9.08 2.66 7.96
N PRO A 201 -10.34 2.31 7.61
CA PRO A 201 -11.50 2.62 8.46
C PRO A 201 -11.43 1.94 9.83
N ILE A 202 -10.97 0.69 9.88
CA ILE A 202 -10.82 -0.08 11.11
C ILE A 202 -9.80 0.57 12.03
N TYR A 203 -8.67 1.01 11.47
CA TYR A 203 -7.68 1.75 12.25
C TYR A 203 -8.23 3.06 12.83
N SER A 204 -9.15 3.73 12.12
CA SER A 204 -9.82 4.95 12.61
C SER A 204 -10.98 4.69 13.59
N LEU A 205 -11.57 3.50 13.58
CA LEU A 205 -12.77 3.12 14.35
C LEU A 205 -12.48 2.64 15.78
N ASP A 206 -11.46 3.23 16.40
CA ASP A 206 -11.08 3.02 17.79
C ASP A 206 -10.27 1.73 18.05
N LYS A 207 -9.19 1.91 18.81
CA LYS A 207 -8.09 0.95 19.03
C LYS A 207 -8.47 -0.22 19.94
N LYS A 208 -9.72 -0.68 19.87
CA LYS A 208 -10.35 -1.57 20.84
C LYS A 208 -11.07 -2.76 20.22
N SER A 209 -11.16 -2.85 18.90
CA SER A 209 -11.77 -4.03 18.29
C SER A 209 -11.02 -5.29 18.72
N SER A 210 -11.75 -6.26 19.26
CA SER A 210 -11.18 -7.57 19.57
C SER A 210 -10.78 -8.29 18.28
N PHE A 211 -9.92 -9.29 18.38
CA PHE A 211 -9.56 -10.08 17.20
C PHE A 211 -10.79 -10.74 16.55
N ASP A 212 -11.75 -11.20 17.35
CA ASP A 212 -12.99 -11.81 16.87
C ASP A 212 -13.90 -10.80 16.16
N GLU A 213 -13.97 -9.56 16.67
CA GLU A 213 -14.70 -8.47 16.01
C GLU A 213 -14.08 -8.13 14.66
N LEU A 214 -12.74 -8.13 14.57
CA LEU A 214 -12.05 -7.94 13.29
C LEU A 214 -12.38 -9.06 12.30
N ILE A 215 -12.36 -10.32 12.73
CA ILE A 215 -12.75 -11.47 11.88
C ILE A 215 -14.16 -11.24 11.33
N SER A 216 -15.13 -10.97 12.21
CA SER A 216 -16.53 -10.76 11.82
C SER A 216 -16.70 -9.63 10.79
N MET A 217 -16.00 -8.50 10.97
CA MET A 217 -16.01 -7.38 10.03
C MET A 217 -15.44 -7.73 8.64
N PHE A 218 -14.52 -8.68 8.54
CA PHE A 218 -13.93 -9.09 7.28
C PHE A 218 -14.65 -10.27 6.61
N GLU A 219 -15.27 -11.15 7.39
CA GLU A 219 -16.07 -12.27 6.88
C GLU A 219 -17.41 -11.81 6.29
N SER A 220 -18.07 -10.80 6.89
CA SER A 220 -19.34 -10.27 6.39
C SER A 220 -19.26 -9.68 4.97
N ASP A 221 -18.07 -9.21 4.59
CA ASP A 221 -17.82 -8.54 3.32
C ASP A 221 -17.19 -9.48 2.26
N ASN A 222 -16.77 -10.70 2.63
CA ASN A 222 -16.15 -11.65 1.71
C ASN A 222 -16.35 -13.13 2.13
N PRO A 223 -17.40 -13.81 1.66
CA PRO A 223 -17.76 -15.17 2.09
C PRO A 223 -16.79 -16.26 1.63
N GLN A 224 -15.74 -15.94 0.87
CA GLN A 224 -14.70 -16.92 0.49
C GLN A 224 -13.71 -17.24 1.64
N TYR A 225 -13.78 -16.51 2.75
CA TYR A 225 -12.93 -16.73 3.93
C TYR A 225 -13.66 -17.28 5.16
N SER A 226 -14.98 -17.51 5.07
CA SER A 226 -15.71 -18.18 6.15
C SER A 226 -15.16 -19.60 6.34
N ASP A 227 -14.80 -19.93 7.59
CA ASP A 227 -14.24 -21.24 7.91
C ASP A 227 -15.30 -22.33 7.67
N PRO A 228 -15.09 -23.30 6.76
CA PRO A 228 -16.03 -24.40 6.54
C PRO A 228 -16.18 -25.33 7.77
N LYS A 229 -15.49 -25.04 8.89
CA LYS A 229 -15.58 -25.80 10.14
C LYS A 229 -16.66 -25.32 11.11
N ASN A 230 -17.37 -24.23 10.83
CA ASN A 230 -18.44 -23.72 11.71
C ASN A 230 -19.87 -24.09 11.28
N GLU A 231 -20.05 -24.91 10.24
CA GLU A 231 -21.34 -25.57 9.97
C GLU A 231 -21.38 -26.95 10.63
N LYS A 232 -21.74 -26.98 11.92
CA LYS A 232 -22.25 -28.17 12.61
C LYS A 232 -23.40 -27.80 13.52
#